data_AF-A0A142L3C1-F1
#
_entry.id   AF-A0A142L3C1-F1
#
_cell.length_a   1.000
_cell.length_b   1.000
_cell.length_c   1.000
_cell.angle_alpha   90.00
_cell.angle_beta   90.00
_cell.angle_gamma   90.00
#
_symmetry.space_group_name_H-M   'P 1'
#
loop_
_entity.id
_entity.type
_entity.pdbx_description
1 polymer ?
#
loop_
_entity_poly.entity_id
_entity_poly.type
_entity_poly.pdbx_seq_one_letter_code
_entity_poly.pdbx_strand_id
1 'polypeptide(L)'
;MNFEPNCLTFVRCGNPFAAKQSNMHTFKKFLGFTILSTILITSCKKSDDILTNGTLLVLAATPVNNAMGIIRNTEISVTFNLPLDSSTITTSTFTIQKGTKTLNGTITSKGNTFTYSPTDLLEANTLYMVTLTTGIKAATGVLQLPV
;
A
#
# COMPACT_ATOMS: atom_id res chain seq x y z
N MET A 1 -15.12 -13.05 5.85
CA MET A 1 -14.53 -11.82 6.43
C MET A 1 -14.86 -10.71 5.45
N ASN A 2 -15.85 -9.88 5.76
CA ASN A 2 -16.32 -8.82 4.87
C ASN A 2 -15.23 -7.76 4.76
N PHE A 3 -14.65 -7.63 3.58
CA PHE A 3 -13.86 -6.47 3.20
C PHE A 3 -14.85 -5.33 2.97
N GLU A 4 -14.76 -4.26 3.77
CA GLU A 4 -15.49 -3.04 3.47
C GLU A 4 -14.79 -2.37 2.28
N PRO A 5 -15.50 -2.01 1.19
CA PRO A 5 -14.91 -1.80 -0.15
C PRO A 5 -14.02 -0.56 -0.31
N ASN A 6 -13.66 0.13 0.78
CA ASN A 6 -12.93 1.40 0.73
C ASN A 6 -11.83 1.53 1.81
N CYS A 7 -11.56 0.48 2.59
CA CYS A 7 -10.67 0.59 3.76
C CYS A 7 -9.44 -0.30 3.64
N LEU A 8 -8.25 0.33 3.63
CA LEU A 8 -7.03 -0.39 3.98
C LEU A 8 -7.02 -0.52 5.50
N THR A 9 -7.48 -1.66 5.97
CA THR A 9 -7.52 -1.98 7.39
C THR A 9 -6.12 -2.39 7.89
N PHE A 10 -5.97 -3.00 9.06
CA PHE A 10 -5.62 -2.37 10.33
C PHE A 10 -4.12 -2.18 10.68
N VAL A 11 -3.75 -1.08 11.35
CA VAL A 11 -2.43 -0.96 12.03
C VAL A 11 -2.64 -0.95 13.55
N ARG A 12 -2.00 -1.89 14.27
CA ARG A 12 -1.91 -1.90 15.74
C ARG A 12 -0.52 -1.51 16.20
N CYS A 13 -0.39 -0.32 16.77
CA CYS A 13 0.86 0.12 17.39
C CYS A 13 1.07 -0.60 18.73
N GLY A 14 2.27 -1.11 19.01
CA GLY A 14 2.57 -1.88 20.24
C GLY A 14 4.08 -2.12 20.37
N ASN A 15 4.57 -2.38 21.59
CA ASN A 15 6.00 -2.38 21.92
C ASN A 15 6.87 -3.22 20.96
N PRO A 16 8.11 -2.78 20.63
CA PRO A 16 8.89 -3.23 19.47
C PRO A 16 9.50 -4.64 19.54
N PHE A 17 9.03 -5.51 20.44
CA PHE A 17 9.64 -6.83 20.65
C PHE A 17 9.07 -7.96 19.77
N ALA A 18 8.11 -7.69 18.88
CA ALA A 18 7.45 -8.76 18.10
C ALA A 18 7.14 -8.44 16.62
N ALA A 19 7.74 -7.43 16.01
CA ALA A 19 7.60 -7.19 14.58
C ALA A 19 8.82 -7.70 13.80
N LYS A 20 9.11 -9.01 13.88
CA LYS A 20 9.90 -9.65 12.82
C LYS A 20 8.95 -9.86 11.64
N GLN A 21 8.89 -8.87 10.76
CA GLN A 21 8.21 -9.00 9.47
C GLN A 21 9.03 -9.95 8.61
N SER A 22 8.82 -11.24 8.83
CA SER A 22 9.26 -12.31 7.96
C SER A 22 8.51 -12.16 6.65
N ASN A 23 9.02 -11.32 5.74
CA ASN A 23 8.77 -11.54 4.32
C ASN A 23 9.49 -12.84 3.95
N MET A 24 8.75 -13.92 4.17
CA MET A 24 9.07 -15.25 3.73
C MET A 24 8.92 -15.26 2.20
N HIS A 25 9.90 -14.71 1.49
CA HIS A 25 10.33 -15.40 0.30
C HIS A 25 11.24 -16.52 0.76
N THR A 26 10.60 -17.67 1.00
CA THR A 26 11.26 -18.98 0.94
C THR A 26 11.95 -19.07 -0.42
N PHE A 27 13.18 -18.54 -0.53
CA PHE A 27 14.10 -18.84 -1.61
C PHE A 27 14.72 -20.20 -1.32
N LYS A 28 13.87 -21.22 -1.31
CA LYS A 28 14.25 -22.61 -1.13
C LYS A 28 13.57 -23.38 -2.25
N LYS A 29 14.41 -24.01 -3.08
CA LYS A 29 14.15 -24.65 -4.39
C LYS A 29 14.27 -23.62 -5.52
N PHE A 30 15.35 -23.58 -6.29
CA PHE A 30 15.75 -24.61 -7.22
C PHE A 30 17.24 -24.42 -7.55
N LEU A 31 18.13 -25.11 -6.82
CA LEU A 31 19.51 -25.28 -7.26
C LEU A 31 19.61 -26.72 -7.75
N GLY A 32 19.42 -26.90 -9.06
CA GLY A 32 19.54 -28.18 -9.72
C GLY A 32 18.43 -28.40 -10.74
N PHE A 33 18.70 -28.06 -11.99
CA PHE A 33 18.48 -28.97 -13.11
C PHE A 33 19.17 -28.38 -14.36
N THR A 34 20.42 -28.77 -14.55
CA THR A 34 21.11 -28.73 -15.83
C THR A 34 20.36 -29.61 -16.82
N ILE A 35 19.71 -29.03 -17.85
CA ILE A 35 19.47 -29.78 -19.08
C ILE A 35 19.58 -28.84 -20.28
N LEU A 36 20.55 -29.16 -21.11
CA LEU A 36 20.68 -28.76 -22.50
C LEU A 36 19.43 -29.22 -23.26
N SER A 37 18.48 -28.32 -23.49
CA SER A 37 17.41 -28.52 -24.46
C SER A 37 17.02 -27.18 -25.05
N THR A 38 17.56 -26.93 -26.24
CA THR A 38 17.22 -25.83 -27.13
C THR A 38 15.76 -25.95 -27.54
N ILE A 39 14.88 -25.20 -26.89
CA ILE A 39 13.50 -25.01 -27.33
C ILE A 39 13.36 -23.53 -27.68
N LEU A 40 13.36 -23.21 -28.98
CA LEU A 40 12.78 -21.95 -29.47
C LEU A 40 11.27 -22.05 -29.26
N ILE A 41 10.80 -21.69 -28.07
CA ILE A 41 9.42 -21.27 -27.90
C ILE A 41 9.36 -19.81 -28.32
N THR A 42 8.98 -19.59 -29.58
CA THR A 42 8.44 -18.32 -30.06
C THR A 42 7.12 -18.07 -29.33
N SER A 43 7.22 -17.67 -28.06
CA SER A 43 6.09 -17.18 -27.29
C SER A 43 5.81 -15.76 -27.76
N CYS A 44 5.09 -15.65 -28.88
CA CYS A 44 4.44 -14.41 -29.23
C CYS A 44 2.94 -14.68 -29.10
N LYS A 45 2.39 -14.51 -27.89
CA LYS A 45 0.99 -14.09 -27.70
C LYS A 45 0.86 -13.21 -26.46
N LYS A 46 0.41 -11.99 -26.79
CA LYS A 46 -0.15 -10.90 -25.99
C LYS A 46 0.78 -10.30 -24.92
N SER A 47 1.29 -9.12 -25.24
CA SER A 47 1.59 -8.12 -24.22
C SER A 47 0.30 -7.88 -23.43
N ASP A 48 0.15 -8.58 -22.32
CA ASP A 48 -0.65 -8.08 -21.22
C ASP A 48 0.24 -7.04 -20.52
N ASP A 49 0.43 -5.90 -21.18
CA ASP A 49 0.64 -4.71 -20.40
C ASP A 49 -0.59 -4.63 -19.49
N ILE A 50 -0.43 -4.82 -18.18
CA ILE A 50 -1.36 -4.24 -17.21
C ILE A 50 -1.15 -2.73 -17.29
N LEU A 51 -1.51 -2.17 -18.42
CA LEU A 51 -1.74 -0.78 -18.66
C LEU A 51 -3.23 -0.68 -18.96
N THR A 52 -4.02 -0.88 -17.92
CA THR A 52 -5.32 -0.21 -17.82
C THR A 52 -5.01 1.28 -17.82
N ASN A 53 -4.91 1.84 -19.03
CA ASN A 53 -4.64 3.24 -19.33
C ASN A 53 -5.81 4.12 -18.84
N GLY A 54 -5.99 4.19 -17.52
CA GLY A 54 -7.20 4.69 -16.90
C GLY A 54 -7.38 4.39 -15.41
N THR A 55 -6.71 3.37 -14.87
CA THR A 55 -6.99 2.90 -13.49
C THR A 55 -5.77 3.04 -12.59
N LEU A 56 -5.95 3.77 -11.49
CA LEU A 56 -4.97 3.91 -10.42
C LEU A 56 -5.22 2.83 -9.37
N LEU A 57 -4.17 2.09 -9.04
CA LEU A 57 -4.19 0.95 -8.11
C LEU A 57 -3.12 1.12 -7.03
N VAL A 58 -3.44 0.68 -5.81
CA VAL A 58 -2.47 0.61 -4.71
C VAL A 58 -1.58 -0.62 -4.90
N LEU A 59 -0.28 -0.42 -5.02
CA LEU A 59 0.72 -1.51 -5.12
C LEU A 59 1.24 -1.94 -3.74
N ALA A 60 1.46 -0.97 -2.86
CA ALA A 60 1.98 -1.23 -1.52
C ALA A 60 1.54 -0.15 -0.53
N ALA A 61 1.46 -0.54 0.74
CA ALA A 61 1.28 0.38 1.86
C ALA A 61 2.23 -0.02 2.99
N THR A 62 2.81 0.97 3.65
CA THR A 62 3.62 0.80 4.85
C THR A 62 3.06 1.70 5.94
N PRO A 63 2.72 1.19 7.13
CA PRO A 63 2.68 -0.23 7.49
C PRO A 63 1.71 -1.04 6.61
N VAL A 64 1.98 -2.33 6.48
CA VAL A 64 1.07 -3.24 5.75
C VAL A 64 -0.24 -3.41 6.51
N ASN A 65 -1.29 -3.82 5.81
CA ASN A 65 -2.56 -4.18 6.44
C ASN A 65 -2.34 -5.25 7.52
N ASN A 66 -2.97 -5.06 8.68
CA ASN A 66 -2.85 -5.87 9.90
C ASN A 66 -1.47 -5.85 10.56
N ALA A 67 -0.62 -4.85 10.27
CA ALA A 67 0.66 -4.71 10.94
C ALA A 67 0.47 -4.52 12.46
N MET A 68 1.24 -5.26 13.24
CA MET A 68 1.30 -5.16 14.70
C MET A 68 2.71 -4.76 15.13
N GLY A 69 2.83 -4.18 16.33
CA GLY A 69 4.15 -3.87 16.89
C GLY A 69 4.82 -2.64 16.24
N ILE A 70 4.03 -1.76 15.64
CA ILE A 70 4.53 -0.58 14.93
C ILE A 70 4.97 0.51 15.91
N ILE A 71 6.09 1.16 15.57
CA ILE A 71 6.65 2.28 16.32
C ILE A 71 5.65 3.44 16.31
N ARG A 72 5.54 4.15 17.43
CA ARG A 72 4.51 5.20 17.61
C ARG A 72 4.74 6.45 16.74
N ASN A 73 5.96 6.64 16.25
CA ASN A 73 6.34 7.73 15.34
C ASN A 73 6.49 7.23 13.89
N THR A 74 5.69 6.25 13.48
CA THR A 74 5.75 5.69 12.13
C THR A 74 4.95 6.55 11.16
N GLU A 75 5.58 6.84 10.03
CA GLU A 75 4.93 7.45 8.87
C GLU A 75 4.16 6.39 8.08
N ILE A 76 3.05 6.81 7.47
CA ILE A 76 2.23 5.93 6.63
C ILE A 76 2.51 6.28 5.17
N SER A 77 3.03 5.35 4.38
CA SER A 77 3.28 5.53 2.95
C SER A 77 2.42 4.60 2.10
N VAL A 78 1.97 5.10 0.94
CA VAL A 78 1.19 4.35 -0.03
C VAL A 78 1.79 4.56 -1.41
N THR A 79 2.11 3.46 -2.09
CA THR A 79 2.70 3.43 -3.43
C THR A 79 1.68 2.92 -4.43
N PHE A 80 1.62 3.57 -5.59
CA PHE A 80 0.67 3.30 -6.66
C PHE A 80 1.36 2.88 -7.95
N ASN A 81 0.58 2.32 -8.88
CA ASN A 81 1.05 1.93 -10.20
C ASN A 81 1.32 3.11 -11.15
N LEU A 82 0.77 4.29 -10.87
CA LEU A 82 0.90 5.49 -11.71
C LEU A 82 1.39 6.71 -10.90
N PRO A 83 2.10 7.66 -11.55
CA PRO A 83 2.42 8.95 -10.93
C PRO A 83 1.15 9.70 -10.53
N LEU A 84 1.11 10.15 -9.28
CA LEU A 84 -0.06 10.79 -8.70
C LEU A 84 -0.12 12.28 -9.07
N ASP A 85 -1.34 12.80 -9.16
CA ASP A 85 -1.57 14.24 -9.13
C ASP A 85 -1.60 14.70 -7.67
N SER A 86 -0.48 15.27 -7.22
CA SER A 86 -0.29 15.78 -5.86
C SER A 86 -1.39 16.75 -5.40
N SER A 87 -2.05 17.46 -6.33
CA SER A 87 -3.14 18.39 -5.97
C SER A 87 -4.42 17.68 -5.49
N THR A 88 -4.55 16.40 -5.82
CA THR A 88 -5.72 15.57 -5.44
C THR A 88 -5.53 14.80 -4.13
N ILE A 89 -4.32 14.80 -3.58
CA ILE A 89 -4.00 14.10 -2.34
C ILE A 89 -4.06 15.10 -1.18
N THR A 90 -5.16 15.05 -0.45
CA THR A 90 -5.45 15.97 0.64
C THR A 90 -5.95 15.20 1.86
N THR A 91 -6.13 15.90 2.97
CA THR A 91 -6.72 15.33 4.18
C THR A 91 -8.20 14.95 4.03
N SER A 92 -8.86 15.29 2.91
CA SER A 92 -10.20 14.80 2.60
C SER A 92 -10.16 13.52 1.76
N THR A 93 -9.11 13.30 0.96
CA THR A 93 -8.99 12.11 0.12
C THR A 93 -8.22 10.97 0.77
N PHE A 94 -7.45 11.28 1.82
CA PHE A 94 -6.76 10.33 2.69
C PHE A 94 -7.00 10.70 4.16
N THR A 95 -7.51 9.76 4.95
CA THR A 95 -7.73 9.96 6.39
C THR A 95 -7.23 8.77 7.21
N ILE A 96 -6.72 9.07 8.40
CA ILE A 96 -6.35 8.07 9.41
C ILE A 96 -7.22 8.32 10.64
N GLN A 97 -7.90 7.28 11.11
CA GLN A 97 -8.82 7.39 12.24
C GLN A 97 -8.52 6.37 13.32
N LYS A 98 -8.65 6.80 14.57
CA LYS A 98 -8.78 5.95 15.75
C LYS A 98 -10.26 5.95 16.17
N GLY A 99 -10.99 4.89 15.85
CA GLY A 99 -12.44 4.89 16.04
C GLY A 99 -13.07 6.02 15.23
N THR A 100 -13.65 7.02 15.89
CA THR A 100 -14.24 8.21 15.26
C THR A 100 -13.32 9.43 15.21
N LYS A 101 -12.14 9.36 15.84
CA LYS A 101 -11.21 10.50 15.91
C LYS A 101 -10.23 10.45 14.73
N THR A 102 -10.28 11.45 13.86
CA THR A 102 -9.28 11.67 12.81
C THR A 102 -7.96 12.14 13.42
N LEU A 103 -6.86 11.57 12.96
CA LEU A 103 -5.51 12.03 13.26
C LEU A 103 -5.14 13.11 12.27
N ASN A 104 -4.50 14.17 12.76
CA ASN A 104 -3.95 15.24 11.94
C ASN A 104 -2.50 14.92 11.59
N GLY A 105 -2.04 15.47 10.47
CA GLY A 105 -0.73 15.17 9.91
C GLY A 105 -0.51 15.88 8.59
N THR A 106 0.71 15.78 8.09
CA THR A 106 1.14 16.36 6.82
C THR A 106 1.22 15.30 5.74
N ILE A 107 0.79 15.65 4.53
CA ILE A 107 0.90 14.79 3.36
C ILE A 107 2.04 15.31 2.50
N THR A 108 2.95 14.43 2.11
CA THR A 108 3.99 14.68 1.12
C THR A 108 3.88 13.67 0.00
N SER A 109 3.76 14.12 -1.24
CA SER A 109 3.70 13.26 -2.41
C SER A 109 4.94 13.42 -3.29
N LYS A 110 5.46 12.30 -3.78
CA LYS A 110 6.62 12.26 -4.67
C LYS A 110 6.43 11.14 -5.70
N GLY A 111 6.23 11.54 -6.96
CA GLY A 111 6.01 10.60 -8.06
C GLY A 111 4.74 9.79 -7.86
N ASN A 112 4.88 8.47 -7.69
CA ASN A 112 3.79 7.51 -7.50
C ASN A 112 3.59 7.09 -6.04
N THR A 113 4.25 7.75 -5.09
CA THR A 113 4.15 7.46 -3.66
C THR A 113 3.77 8.72 -2.90
N PHE A 114 2.86 8.60 -1.94
CA PHE A 114 2.67 9.63 -0.93
C PHE A 114 2.93 9.09 0.47
N THR A 115 3.35 9.97 1.35
CA THR A 115 3.63 9.72 2.76
C THR A 115 2.78 10.67 3.60
N TYR A 116 2.18 10.13 4.65
CA TYR A 116 1.45 10.84 5.67
C TYR A 116 2.23 10.75 6.98
N SER A 117 2.59 11.90 7.53
CA SER A 117 3.31 12.02 8.80
C SER A 117 2.35 12.58 9.86
N PRO A 118 1.86 11.75 10.80
CA PRO A 118 1.00 12.21 11.89
C PRO A 118 1.69 13.31 12.72
N THR A 119 0.94 14.34 13.13
CA THR A 119 1.45 15.41 14.01
C THR A 119 1.68 14.89 15.44
N ASP A 120 0.79 14.01 15.90
CA ASP A 120 0.85 13.39 17.22
C ASP A 120 1.37 11.96 17.14
N LEU A 121 2.08 11.53 18.19
CA LEU A 121 2.50 10.14 18.32
C LEU A 121 1.27 9.20 18.38
N LEU A 122 1.33 8.11 17.62
CA LEU A 122 0.32 7.06 17.64
C LEU A 122 0.25 6.45 19.05
N GLU A 123 -0.96 6.10 19.49
CA GLU A 123 -1.20 5.50 20.79
C GLU A 123 -0.90 4.00 20.77
N ALA A 124 -0.34 3.48 21.86
CA ALA A 124 -0.09 2.06 22.00
C ALA A 124 -1.41 1.27 22.07
N ASN A 125 -1.35 0.01 21.61
CA ASN A 125 -2.46 -0.95 21.53
C ASN A 125 -3.73 -0.38 20.87
N THR A 126 -3.55 0.57 19.96
CA THR A 126 -4.64 1.26 19.29
C THR A 126 -4.77 0.79 17.86
N LEU A 127 -6.02 0.61 17.43
CA LEU A 127 -6.38 0.28 16.07
C LEU A 127 -6.54 1.57 15.24
N TYR A 128 -5.74 1.69 14.20
CA TYR A 128 -5.86 2.77 13.22
C TYR A 128 -6.46 2.25 11.92
N MET A 129 -7.42 3.00 11.39
CA MET A 129 -8.07 2.75 10.12
C MET A 129 -7.65 3.81 9.11
N VAL A 130 -7.13 3.36 7.97
CA VAL A 130 -6.71 4.23 6.88
C VAL A 130 -7.75 4.16 5.77
N THR A 131 -8.31 5.31 5.41
CA THR A 131 -9.31 5.42 4.35
C THR A 131 -8.73 6.19 3.19
N LEU A 132 -8.82 5.61 2.01
CA LEU A 132 -8.51 6.23 0.73
C LEU A 132 -9.82 6.43 -0.01
N THR A 133 -9.96 7.56 -0.69
CA THR A 133 -11.15 7.83 -1.51
C THR A 133 -10.80 7.80 -2.99
N THR A 134 -11.81 7.57 -3.83
CA THR A 134 -11.69 7.67 -5.30
C THR A 134 -11.38 9.09 -5.80
N GLY A 135 -11.33 10.07 -4.88
CA GLY A 135 -10.87 11.43 -5.17
C GLY A 135 -9.37 11.53 -5.48
N ILE A 136 -8.57 10.52 -5.12
CA ILE A 136 -7.15 10.45 -5.49
C ILE A 136 -7.02 10.12 -6.98
N LYS A 137 -6.27 10.93 -7.70
CA LYS A 137 -6.08 10.78 -9.16
C LYS A 137 -4.61 10.70 -9.55
N ALA A 138 -4.40 10.15 -10.72
CA ALA A 138 -3.17 10.20 -11.50
C ALA A 138 -3.44 10.94 -12.81
N ALA A 139 -2.38 11.35 -13.51
CA ALA A 139 -2.50 12.06 -14.79
C ALA A 139 -3.36 11.32 -15.82
N THR A 140 -3.37 9.98 -15.75
CA THR A 140 -4.07 9.12 -16.69
C THR A 140 -5.11 8.21 -16.02
N GLY A 141 -5.49 8.44 -14.76
CA GLY A 141 -6.45 7.55 -14.10
C GLY A 141 -6.99 7.98 -12.73
N VAL A 142 -8.03 7.30 -12.28
CA VAL A 142 -8.67 7.51 -10.96
C VAL A 142 -8.47 6.30 -10.07
N LEU A 143 -8.38 6.52 -8.75
CA LEU A 143 -8.22 5.44 -7.79
C LEU A 143 -9.44 4.52 -7.84
N GLN A 144 -9.19 3.25 -8.14
CA GLN A 144 -10.19 2.21 -7.99
C GLN A 144 -9.96 1.48 -6.68
N LEU A 145 -10.96 1.54 -5.79
CA LEU A 145 -10.97 0.78 -4.55
C LEU A 145 -11.54 -0.62 -4.84
N PRO A 146 -10.98 -1.69 -4.24
CA PRO A 146 -11.50 -3.04 -4.45
C PRO A 146 -12.92 -3.13 -3.87
N VAL A 147 -13.88 -3.37 -4.76
CA VAL A 147 -15.29 -3.68 -4.42
C VAL A 147 -15.43 -4.99 -3.66
#